data_AF-A0A0F2TDW3-F1
#
_entry.id   AF-A0A0F2TDW3-F1
#
_cell.length_a   1.000
_cell.length_b   1.000
_cell.length_c   1.000
_cell.angle_alpha   90.00
_cell.angle_beta   90.00
_cell.angle_gamma   90.00
#
_symmetry.space_group_name_H-M   'P 1'
#
loop_
_entity.id
_entity.type
_entity.pdbx_description
1 polymer ?
#
loop_
_entity_poly.entity_id
_entity_poly.type
_entity_poly.pdbx_seq_one_letter_code
_entity_poly.pdbx_strand_id
1 'polypeptide(L)' 'MAGERPTVPSRTLTAKCPTEACGGDSSTPGIGRLGWTYIRVVGSREPGRWYCSGACATVGVALAELRPADYPEAYR' A
#
# COMPACT_ATOMS: atom_id res chain seq x y z
N MET A 1 -32.40 19.55 7.24
CA MET A 1 -32.93 18.90 6.02
C MET A 1 -31.74 18.56 5.15
N ALA A 2 -31.64 17.30 4.75
CA ALA A 2 -30.41 16.64 4.30
C ALA A 2 -29.80 17.28 3.05
N GLY A 3 -28.48 17.49 3.07
CA GLY A 3 -27.73 17.80 1.86
C GLY A 3 -27.62 16.54 1.02
N GLU A 4 -28.24 16.53 -0.16
CA GLU A 4 -28.14 15.43 -1.10
C GLU A 4 -26.66 15.23 -1.46
N ARG A 5 -26.07 14.10 -1.05
CA ARG A 5 -24.70 13.76 -1.40
C ARG A 5 -24.70 13.34 -2.87
N PRO A 6 -23.96 14.01 -3.76
CA PRO A 6 -23.99 13.68 -5.19
C PRO A 6 -23.62 12.21 -5.40
N THR A 7 -24.41 11.51 -6.21
CA THR A 7 -24.12 10.12 -6.61
C THR A 7 -22.81 10.09 -7.38
N VAL A 8 -21.77 9.45 -6.82
CA VAL A 8 -20.45 9.33 -7.45
C VAL A 8 -20.51 8.22 -8.49
N PRO A 9 -20.40 8.51 -9.80
CA PRO A 9 -20.27 7.46 -10.80
C PRO A 9 -18.92 6.76 -10.65
N SER A 10 -18.94 5.47 -10.27
CA SER A 10 -17.75 4.61 -10.17
C SER A 10 -17.38 4.03 -11.54
N ARG A 11 -16.15 4.30 -12.02
CA ARG A 11 -15.61 3.76 -13.28
C ARG A 11 -14.17 3.27 -13.13
N THR A 12 -13.84 2.25 -13.91
CA THR A 12 -12.83 1.19 -13.70
C THR A 12 -11.38 1.66 -13.55
N LEU A 13 -10.66 1.24 -12.48
CA LEU A 13 -9.22 1.51 -12.27
C LEU A 13 -8.35 0.35 -12.77
N THR A 14 -7.41 0.59 -13.69
CA THR A 14 -6.38 -0.42 -14.02
C THR A 14 -4.99 0.13 -14.29
N ALA A 15 -4.03 -0.37 -13.50
CA ALA A 15 -2.87 -1.09 -14.03
C ALA A 15 -2.63 -2.41 -13.25
N LYS A 16 -3.78 -3.04 -12.92
CA LYS A 16 -4.13 -4.37 -12.39
C LYS A 16 -3.50 -4.83 -11.05
N CYS A 17 -4.35 -4.97 -10.02
CA CYS A 17 -4.25 -6.11 -9.09
C CYS A 17 -5.66 -6.54 -8.59
N PRO A 18 -6.24 -7.57 -9.21
CA PRO A 18 -7.37 -8.35 -8.71
C PRO A 18 -6.87 -9.69 -8.13
N THR A 19 -5.71 -9.60 -7.48
CA THR A 19 -5.13 -10.53 -6.51
C THR A 19 -4.72 -11.91 -7.02
N GLU A 20 -3.47 -12.03 -7.47
CA GLU A 20 -2.55 -13.13 -7.08
C GLU A 20 -1.13 -12.51 -6.96
N ALA A 21 -0.45 -12.74 -5.82
CA ALA A 21 0.73 -12.02 -5.27
C ALA A 21 0.56 -10.49 -5.10
N CYS A 22 -0.46 -10.14 -4.32
CA CYS A 22 -1.13 -8.84 -4.29
C CYS A 22 -0.24 -7.57 -4.29
N GLY A 23 -0.70 -6.56 -5.03
CA GLY A 23 -0.01 -5.29 -5.22
C GLY A 23 0.81 -5.26 -6.50
N GLY A 24 1.72 -4.31 -6.60
CA GLY A 24 2.69 -4.22 -7.69
C GLY A 24 3.96 -3.51 -7.26
N ASP A 25 5.10 -4.00 -7.77
CA ASP A 25 6.40 -3.34 -7.61
C ASP A 25 6.36 -1.97 -8.29
N SER A 26 6.45 -0.91 -7.50
CA SER A 26 6.82 0.40 -7.99
C SER A 26 7.89 0.91 -7.04
N SER A 27 9.13 0.76 -7.48
CA SER A 27 10.36 1.22 -6.82
C SER A 27 10.40 2.74 -6.60
N THR A 28 9.45 3.48 -7.17
CA THR A 28 9.41 4.94 -7.08
C THR A 28 8.11 5.41 -6.42
N PRO A 29 8.15 6.31 -5.41
CA PRO A 29 6.99 7.08 -5.00
C PRO A 29 6.66 8.10 -6.11
N GLY A 30 6.06 7.63 -7.20
CA GLY A 30 5.49 8.46 -8.26
C GLY A 30 3.98 8.59 -8.06
N ILE A 31 3.41 9.70 -8.57
CA ILE A 31 2.01 10.14 -8.42
C ILE A 31 1.07 8.93 -8.40
N GLY A 32 0.47 8.73 -7.23
CA GLY A 32 -0.18 7.48 -6.83
C GLY A 32 -1.27 7.03 -7.80
N ARG A 33 -1.28 5.73 -8.06
CA ARG A 33 -2.39 5.07 -8.75
C ARG A 33 -3.65 5.35 -7.92
N LEU A 34 -4.60 6.13 -8.45
CA LEU A 34 -5.85 6.42 -7.76
C LEU A 34 -6.49 5.11 -7.27
N GLY A 35 -6.87 5.07 -5.99
CA GLY A 35 -7.43 3.87 -5.35
C GLY A 35 -6.40 2.82 -4.87
N TRP A 36 -5.10 3.08 -4.95
CA TRP A 36 -4.05 2.22 -4.39
C TRP A 36 -3.39 2.87 -3.17
N THR A 37 -2.90 2.03 -2.25
CA THR A 37 -2.23 2.43 -1.02
C THR A 37 -0.76 2.07 -1.08
N TYR A 38 0.13 3.03 -0.84
CA TYR A 38 1.56 2.75 -0.67
C TYR A 38 1.86 2.45 0.80
N ILE A 39 2.58 1.36 1.07
CA ILE A 39 3.08 1.03 2.41
C ILE A 39 4.60 0.94 2.36
N ARG A 40 5.25 1.60 3.31
CA ARG A 40 6.65 1.43 3.68
C ARG A 40 6.73 1.56 5.20
N VAL A 41 7.35 0.59 5.87
CA VAL A 41 7.52 0.59 7.33
C VAL A 41 8.95 1.01 7.66
N VAL A 42 9.09 2.05 8.46
CA VAL A 42 10.39 2.52 8.94
C VAL A 42 10.99 1.46 9.85
N GLY A 43 12.29 1.18 9.69
CA GLY A 43 12.96 0.13 10.47
C GLY A 43 12.67 -1.28 9.98
N SER A 44 12.04 -1.46 8.82
CA SER A 44 11.94 -2.74 8.13
C SER A 44 12.86 -2.78 6.91
N ARG A 45 13.35 -3.99 6.58
CA ARG A 45 14.02 -4.30 5.31
C ARG A 45 13.05 -4.57 4.17
N GLU A 46 11.75 -4.67 4.45
CA GLU A 46 10.76 -4.85 3.40
C GLU A 46 10.70 -3.58 2.52
N PRO A 47 10.90 -3.71 1.20
CA PRO A 47 10.78 -2.57 0.29
C PRO A 47 9.35 -2.04 0.30
N GLY A 48 9.21 -0.72 0.18
CA GLY A 48 7.88 -0.12 0.07
C GLY A 48 7.18 -0.50 -1.24
N ARG A 49 5.89 -0.82 -1.15
CA ARG A 49 5.08 -1.39 -2.25
C ARG A 49 3.71 -0.72 -2.34
N TRP A 50 3.09 -0.78 -3.52
CA TRP A 50 1.72 -0.32 -3.75
C TRP A 50 0.72 -1.48 -3.70
N TYR A 51 -0.41 -1.27 -3.02
CA TYR A 51 -1.47 -2.25 -2.80
C TYR A 51 -2.79 -1.74 -3.36
N CYS A 52 -3.52 -2.60 -4.07
CA CYS A 52 -4.80 -2.27 -4.70
C CYS A 52 -6.00 -2.30 -3.73
N SER A 53 -5.81 -2.83 -2.52
CA SER A 53 -6.87 -2.98 -1.52
C SER A 53 -6.32 -2.92 -0.09
N GLY A 54 -7.20 -2.60 0.86
CA GLY A 54 -6.84 -2.57 2.28
C GLY A 54 -6.37 -3.94 2.82
N ALA A 55 -7.00 -5.03 2.39
CA ALA A 55 -6.60 -6.38 2.80
C ALA A 55 -5.20 -6.77 2.29
N CYS A 56 -4.78 -6.26 1.15
CA CYS A 56 -3.41 -6.48 0.69
C CYS A 56 -2.40 -5.59 1.39
N ALA A 57 -2.81 -4.38 1.78
CA ALA A 57 -1.96 -3.50 2.57
C ALA A 57 -1.61 -4.12 3.94
N THR A 58 -2.53 -4.83 4.60
CA THR A 58 -2.24 -5.50 5.88
C THR A 58 -1.24 -6.63 5.74
N VAL A 59 -1.27 -7.39 4.64
CA VAL A 59 -0.22 -8.37 4.32
C VAL A 59 1.14 -7.70 4.17
N GLY A 60 1.19 -6.54 3.50
CA GLY A 60 2.41 -5.74 3.38
C GLY A 60 3.01 -5.32 4.72
N VAL A 61 2.17 -4.89 5.66
CA VAL A 61 2.59 -4.57 7.03
C VAL A 61 3.11 -5.83 7.74
N ALA A 62 2.38 -6.95 7.68
CA ALA A 62 2.81 -8.19 8.33
C ALA A 62 4.16 -8.70 7.80
N LEU A 63 4.40 -8.61 6.48
CA LEU A 63 5.70 -8.96 5.90
C LEU A 63 6.83 -8.04 6.41
N ALA A 64 6.53 -6.76 6.61
CA ALA A 64 7.50 -5.80 7.12
C ALA A 64 7.91 -6.11 8.57
N GLU A 65 6.96 -6.53 9.41
CA GLU A 65 7.22 -6.94 10.80
C GLU A 65 8.11 -8.20 10.88
N LEU A 66 7.97 -9.13 9.93
CA LEU A 66 8.83 -10.31 9.84
C LEU A 66 10.27 -9.99 9.39
N ARG A 67 10.51 -8.77 8.91
CA ARG A 67 11.79 -8.34 8.31
C ARG A 67 12.31 -7.07 8.96
N PRO A 68 12.58 -7.05 10.28
CA PRO A 68 13.17 -5.89 10.93
C PRO A 68 14.55 -5.58 10.31
N ALA A 69 14.87 -4.30 10.24
CA ALA A 69 16.21 -3.84 9.92
C ALA A 69 17.16 -4.15 11.08
N ASP A 70 18.39 -4.55 10.75
CA ASP A 70 19.50 -4.34 11.68
C ASP A 70 19.68 -2.84 11.82
N TYR A 71 19.21 -2.29 12.92
CA TYR A 71 19.78 -1.07 13.45
C TYR A 71 20.96 -1.47 14.34
N PRO A 72 22.13 -0.80 14.22
CA PRO A 72 23.13 -0.91 15.26
C PRO A 72 22.51 -0.48 16.60
N GLU A 73 22.90 -1.11 17.72
CA GLU A 73 22.32 -0.85 19.05
C GLU A 73 22.27 0.63 19.44
N ALA A 74 23.13 1.46 18.87
CA ALA A 74 23.15 2.91 19.06
C ALA A 74 21.90 3.66 18.55
N TYR A 75 21.00 2.99 17.80
CA TYR A 75 19.78 3.56 17.23
C TYR A 75 18.49 2.85 17.66
N ARG A 76 18.57 1.88 18.58
CA ARG A 76 17.42 1.20 19.19
C ARG A 76 16.83 2.05 20.31
#